data_AF-A0A1X2LG78-F1
#
_entry.id   AF-A0A1X2LG78-F1
#
_cell.length_a   1.000
_cell.length_b   1.000
_cell.length_c   1.000
_cell.angle_alpha   90.00
_cell.angle_beta   90.00
_cell.angle_gamma   90.00
#
_symmetry.space_group_name_H-M   'P 1'
#
loop_
_entity.id
_entity.type
_entity.pdbx_description
1 polymer ?
#
loop_
_entity_poly.entity_id
_entity_poly.type
_entity_poly.pdbx_seq_one_letter_code
_entity_poly.pdbx_strand_id
1 'polypeptide(L)'
;DLADQDQIVLTGRLSTTTHNWLAGHKVGDSVVFPPTGFIDVVLQAGEYVKCPVIDELVLQAPLVLPSGAAADLQISVHPFDEQGRRAFRVHARTGDRPHSRATWTAHASGTLSNPPATVTALTSPSARAEVVTAIERDGFYEQLTQHGLHYDGAFCSLLGMSSDPANPDIIHAEVALPADIDITGYGIHPALLDAAM
;
A
#
# COMPACT_ATOMS: atom_id res chain seq x y z
N ASP A 1 -15.12 -17.99 -4.89
CA ASP A 1 -16.49 -17.44 -4.88
C ASP A 1 -17.32 -18.15 -3.83
N LEU A 2 -18.23 -17.41 -3.17
CA LEU A 2 -19.25 -17.99 -2.30
C LEU A 2 -20.41 -18.49 -3.16
N ALA A 3 -20.84 -19.72 -2.89
CA ALA A 3 -21.95 -20.34 -3.62
C ALA A 3 -23.17 -19.43 -3.59
N ASP A 4 -23.71 -19.16 -4.79
CA ASP A 4 -24.93 -18.37 -5.02
C ASP A 4 -24.89 -16.90 -4.59
N GLN A 5 -23.72 -16.32 -4.30
CA GLN A 5 -23.61 -14.95 -3.76
C GLN A 5 -22.83 -13.96 -4.63
N ASP A 6 -22.27 -14.38 -5.79
CA ASP A 6 -21.37 -13.57 -6.65
C ASP A 6 -20.29 -12.79 -5.86
N GLN A 7 -19.98 -13.29 -4.65
CA GLN A 7 -19.00 -12.72 -3.75
C GLN A 7 -17.71 -13.51 -3.91
N ILE A 8 -16.62 -12.77 -4.10
CA ILE A 8 -15.28 -13.32 -4.25
C ILE A 8 -14.54 -13.11 -2.94
N VAL A 9 -13.83 -14.13 -2.49
CA VAL A 9 -12.97 -14.06 -1.31
C VAL A 9 -11.57 -14.49 -1.72
N LEU A 10 -10.64 -13.54 -1.64
CA LEU A 10 -9.21 -13.80 -1.80
C LEU A 10 -8.57 -13.90 -0.43
N THR A 11 -7.61 -14.80 -0.29
CA THR A 11 -6.88 -15.00 0.97
C THR A 11 -5.38 -14.90 0.72
N GLY A 12 -4.68 -14.28 1.65
CA GLY A 12 -3.23 -14.13 1.62
C GLY A 12 -2.62 -14.33 3.00
N ARG A 13 -1.29 -14.35 3.06
CA ARG A 13 -0.57 -14.45 4.33
C ARG A 13 0.61 -13.49 4.32
N LEU A 14 0.67 -12.62 5.32
CA LEU A 14 1.67 -11.57 5.46
C LEU A 14 2.60 -11.92 6.62
N SER A 15 3.91 -11.88 6.40
CA SER A 15 4.92 -12.04 7.43
C SER A 15 6.18 -11.29 7.02
N THR A 16 6.91 -10.76 8.00
CA THR A 16 8.23 -10.15 7.80
C THR A 16 9.31 -11.18 7.44
N THR A 17 9.02 -12.49 7.52
CA THR A 17 9.95 -13.55 7.06
C THR A 17 9.80 -13.86 5.57
N THR A 18 8.58 -13.68 5.02
CA THR A 18 8.32 -13.90 3.59
C THR A 18 8.42 -12.61 2.79
N HIS A 19 8.08 -11.48 3.41
CA HIS A 19 8.14 -10.15 2.82
C HIS A 19 9.02 -9.27 3.73
N ASN A 20 10.34 -9.45 3.62
CA ASN A 20 11.32 -8.83 4.52
C ASN A 20 11.25 -7.30 4.54
N TRP A 21 10.86 -6.68 3.42
CA TRP A 21 10.70 -5.23 3.30
C TRP A 21 9.69 -4.67 4.31
N LEU A 22 8.68 -5.45 4.72
CA LEU A 22 7.69 -5.02 5.72
C LEU A 22 8.31 -4.63 7.05
N ALA A 23 9.45 -5.21 7.43
CA ALA A 23 10.15 -4.86 8.67
C ALA A 23 10.63 -3.39 8.69
N GLY A 24 10.72 -2.76 7.52
CA GLY A 24 11.18 -1.37 7.37
C GLY A 24 10.11 -0.30 7.54
N HIS A 25 8.85 -0.66 7.83
CA HIS A 25 7.79 0.31 8.12
C HIS A 25 7.24 0.11 9.52
N LYS A 26 7.67 1.00 10.43
CA LYS A 26 7.30 0.94 11.85
C LYS A 26 6.67 2.24 12.32
N VAL A 27 5.68 2.07 13.20
CA VAL A 27 5.07 3.17 13.96
C VAL A 27 5.34 2.90 15.44
N GLY A 28 6.16 3.76 16.06
CA GLY A 28 6.87 3.45 17.29
C GLY A 28 7.66 2.15 17.15
N ASP A 29 7.55 1.25 18.11
CA ASP A 29 8.29 -0.02 18.11
C ASP A 29 7.61 -1.14 17.29
N SER A 30 6.44 -0.87 16.70
CA SER A 30 5.62 -1.88 16.03
C SER A 30 5.79 -1.86 14.52
N VAL A 31 6.00 -3.03 13.91
CA VAL A 31 5.88 -3.18 12.44
C VAL A 31 4.41 -3.06 12.07
N VAL A 32 4.09 -2.08 11.22
CA VAL A 32 2.72 -1.82 10.76
C VAL A 32 2.67 -2.03 9.26
N PHE A 33 1.70 -2.80 8.77
CA PHE A 33 1.48 -2.96 7.34
C PHE A 33 1.14 -1.59 6.73
N PRO A 34 1.88 -1.13 5.72
CA PRO A 34 1.73 0.23 5.21
C PRO A 34 0.36 0.44 4.55
N PRO A 35 -0.20 1.65 4.60
CA PRO A 35 -1.34 2.07 3.78
C PRO A 35 -1.23 1.65 2.31
N THR A 36 -0.05 1.82 1.71
CA THR A 36 0.23 1.46 0.31
C THR A 36 0.23 -0.05 0.06
N GLY A 37 0.46 -0.85 1.10
CA GLY A 37 0.30 -2.30 1.03
C GLY A 37 -1.17 -2.70 0.86
N PHE A 38 -2.11 -1.94 1.45
CA PHE A 38 -3.53 -2.16 1.21
C PHE A 38 -3.93 -1.82 -0.22
N ILE A 39 -3.35 -0.76 -0.79
CA ILE A 39 -3.56 -0.38 -2.20
C ILE A 39 -3.13 -1.54 -3.11
N ASP A 40 -1.92 -2.08 -2.92
CA ASP A 40 -1.39 -3.19 -3.72
C ASP A 40 -2.29 -4.44 -3.69
N VAL A 41 -2.63 -4.94 -2.50
CA VAL A 41 -3.46 -6.16 -2.38
C VAL A 41 -4.89 -5.95 -2.90
N VAL A 42 -5.42 -4.73 -2.81
CA VAL A 42 -6.74 -4.38 -3.34
C VAL A 42 -6.71 -4.23 -4.86
N LEU A 43 -5.66 -3.64 -5.43
CA LEU A 43 -5.46 -3.59 -6.89
C LEU A 43 -5.35 -5.01 -7.46
N GLN A 44 -4.60 -5.90 -6.79
CA GLN A 44 -4.52 -7.31 -7.19
C GLN A 44 -5.89 -8.01 -7.14
N ALA A 45 -6.69 -7.73 -6.11
CA ALA A 45 -8.07 -8.22 -6.04
C ALA A 45 -8.95 -7.64 -7.17
N GLY A 46 -8.78 -6.34 -7.46
CA GLY A 46 -9.44 -5.63 -8.56
C GLY A 46 -9.16 -6.26 -9.92
N GLU A 47 -7.90 -6.53 -10.23
CA GLU A 47 -7.48 -7.23 -11.44
C GLU A 47 -8.14 -8.60 -11.56
N TYR A 48 -8.15 -9.38 -10.46
CA TYR A 48 -8.78 -10.71 -10.43
C TYR A 48 -10.28 -10.66 -10.77
N VAL A 49 -11.00 -9.64 -10.28
CA VAL A 49 -12.44 -9.46 -10.51
C VAL A 49 -12.77 -8.57 -11.71
N LYS A 50 -11.75 -8.17 -12.51
CA LYS A 50 -11.86 -7.27 -13.66
C LYS A 50 -12.46 -5.89 -13.31
N CYS A 51 -12.17 -5.39 -12.11
CA CYS A 51 -12.46 -4.04 -11.63
C CYS A 51 -11.16 -3.42 -11.08
N PRO A 52 -10.22 -3.02 -11.96
CA PRO A 52 -8.86 -2.67 -11.57
C PRO A 52 -8.71 -1.28 -10.93
N VAL A 53 -9.77 -0.46 -10.92
CA VAL A 53 -9.72 0.91 -10.39
C VAL A 53 -10.25 0.94 -8.96
N ILE A 54 -9.49 1.51 -8.04
CA ILE A 54 -9.94 1.85 -6.69
C ILE A 54 -10.59 3.23 -6.75
N ASP A 55 -11.91 3.28 -6.62
CA ASP A 55 -12.66 4.54 -6.54
C ASP A 55 -12.53 5.18 -5.16
N GLU A 56 -12.49 4.35 -4.12
CA GLU A 56 -12.39 4.76 -2.72
C GLU A 56 -11.64 3.69 -1.93
N LEU A 57 -10.78 4.12 -1.01
CA LEU A 57 -10.18 3.27 0.01
C LEU A 57 -10.19 4.00 1.34
N VAL A 58 -10.84 3.40 2.34
CA VAL A 58 -10.91 3.89 3.70
C VAL A 58 -10.14 2.93 4.60
N LEU A 59 -9.10 3.45 5.26
CA LEU A 59 -8.37 2.74 6.31
C LEU A 59 -9.13 2.86 7.63
N GLN A 60 -9.37 1.71 8.27
CA GLN A 60 -10.23 1.61 9.45
C GLN A 60 -9.44 1.33 10.73
N ALA A 61 -8.41 0.49 10.63
CA ALA A 61 -7.54 0.15 11.75
C ALA A 61 -6.13 -0.23 11.24
N PRO A 62 -5.05 0.10 11.96
CA PRO A 62 -3.72 -0.34 11.59
C PRO A 62 -3.59 -1.86 11.70
N LEU A 63 -2.89 -2.48 10.75
CA LEU A 63 -2.53 -3.90 10.81
C LEU A 63 -1.12 -4.04 11.35
N VAL A 64 -1.00 -4.33 12.65
CA VAL A 64 0.29 -4.60 13.30
C VAL A 64 0.74 -6.01 12.97
N LEU A 65 1.96 -6.17 12.47
CA LEU A 65 2.55 -7.46 12.12
C LEU A 65 3.44 -7.95 13.27
N PRO A 66 3.09 -9.08 13.92
CA PRO A 66 3.89 -9.62 15.02
C PRO A 66 5.23 -10.14 14.52
N SER A 67 6.30 -9.88 15.28
CA SER A 67 7.63 -10.40 14.98
C SER A 67 7.62 -11.93 14.94
N GLY A 68 8.12 -12.51 13.84
CA GLY A 68 8.24 -13.96 13.68
C GLY A 68 6.92 -14.72 13.50
N ALA A 69 5.80 -14.02 13.39
CA ALA A 69 4.50 -14.62 13.09
C ALA A 69 3.91 -14.04 11.80
N ALA A 70 2.83 -14.67 11.34
CA ALA A 70 2.16 -14.28 10.12
C ALA A 70 0.73 -13.82 10.42
N ALA A 71 0.28 -12.79 9.70
CA ALA A 71 -1.11 -12.38 9.65
C ALA A 71 -1.80 -13.08 8.46
N ASP A 72 -2.96 -13.69 8.71
CA ASP A 72 -3.82 -14.13 7.62
C ASP A 72 -4.61 -12.92 7.12
N LEU A 73 -4.65 -12.72 5.81
CA LEU A 73 -5.38 -11.66 5.13
C LEU A 73 -6.58 -12.26 4.40
N GLN A 74 -7.72 -11.57 4.45
CA GLN A 74 -8.91 -11.90 3.68
C GLN A 74 -9.45 -10.64 3.01
N ILE A 75 -9.64 -10.69 1.70
CA ILE A 75 -10.26 -9.63 0.92
C ILE A 75 -11.58 -10.18 0.38
N SER A 76 -12.69 -9.62 0.84
CA SER A 76 -14.00 -9.93 0.28
C SER A 76 -14.39 -8.85 -0.72
N VAL A 77 -14.71 -9.25 -1.94
CA VAL A 77 -15.27 -8.39 -2.98
C VAL A 77 -16.72 -8.80 -3.21
N HIS A 78 -17.63 -7.85 -3.00
CA HIS A 78 -19.07 -8.07 -3.09
C HIS A 78 -19.56 -8.01 -4.55
N PRO A 79 -20.81 -8.42 -4.81
CA PRO A 79 -21.47 -8.24 -6.10
C PRO A 79 -21.47 -6.78 -6.57
N PHE A 80 -21.77 -6.60 -7.85
CA PHE A 80 -21.96 -5.27 -8.42
C PHE A 80 -23.14 -4.53 -7.75
N ASP A 81 -22.94 -3.24 -7.47
CA ASP A 81 -24.01 -2.30 -7.14
C ASP A 81 -24.73 -1.81 -8.42
N GLU A 82 -25.76 -0.98 -8.24
CA GLU A 82 -26.54 -0.41 -9.36
C GLU A 82 -25.70 0.52 -10.26
N GLN A 83 -24.54 0.98 -9.78
CA GLN A 83 -23.59 1.82 -10.52
C GLN A 83 -22.48 1.01 -11.20
N GLY A 84 -22.51 -0.33 -11.11
CA GLY A 84 -21.50 -1.20 -11.70
C GLY A 84 -20.17 -1.22 -10.94
N ARG A 85 -20.17 -0.84 -9.65
CA ARG A 85 -19.01 -0.91 -8.76
C ARG A 85 -19.11 -2.12 -7.84
N ARG A 86 -17.99 -2.59 -7.32
CA ARG A 86 -17.94 -3.68 -6.33
C ARG A 86 -17.37 -3.17 -5.02
N ALA A 87 -18.14 -3.27 -3.94
CA ALA A 87 -17.61 -2.97 -2.61
C ALA A 87 -16.60 -4.04 -2.18
N PHE A 88 -15.54 -3.63 -1.47
CA PHE A 88 -14.58 -4.56 -0.88
C PHE A 88 -14.39 -4.31 0.62
N ARG A 89 -13.92 -5.36 1.32
CA ARG A 89 -13.41 -5.26 2.69
C ARG A 89 -12.15 -6.09 2.84
N VAL A 90 -11.17 -5.54 3.54
CA VAL A 90 -9.93 -6.20 3.91
C VAL A 90 -9.96 -6.48 5.39
N HIS A 91 -9.91 -7.76 5.75
CA HIS A 91 -9.78 -8.21 7.12
C HIS A 91 -8.43 -8.90 7.30
N ALA A 92 -7.90 -8.82 8.50
CA ALA A 92 -6.76 -9.61 8.90
C ALA A 92 -6.99 -10.21 10.29
N ARG A 93 -6.31 -11.31 10.55
CA ARG A 93 -6.15 -11.83 11.90
C ARG A 93 -4.69 -12.16 12.13
N THR A 94 -4.21 -11.78 13.29
CA THR A 94 -2.90 -12.15 13.80
C THR A 94 -3.11 -13.27 14.81
N GLY A 95 -2.29 -14.31 14.77
CA GLY A 95 -2.43 -15.42 15.71
C GLY A 95 -1.11 -16.15 15.91
N ASP A 96 -0.80 -16.45 17.17
CA ASP A 96 0.43 -17.15 17.57
C ASP A 96 0.44 -18.63 17.13
N ARG A 97 -0.69 -19.17 16.66
CA ARG A 97 -0.81 -20.57 16.20
C ARG A 97 -1.78 -20.74 15.02
N PRO A 98 -1.47 -21.65 14.07
CA PRO A 98 -2.45 -22.15 13.11
C PRO A 98 -3.70 -22.67 13.85
N HIS A 99 -4.90 -22.30 13.38
CA HIS A 99 -6.20 -22.70 13.95
C HIS A 99 -6.61 -22.03 15.28
N SER A 100 -5.91 -21.00 15.75
CA SER A 100 -6.47 -20.18 16.83
C SER A 100 -7.70 -19.42 16.32
N ARG A 101 -8.76 -19.35 17.14
CA ARG A 101 -9.96 -18.54 16.87
C ARG A 101 -9.69 -17.04 17.09
N ALA A 102 -8.57 -16.53 16.61
CA ALA A 102 -8.30 -15.11 16.62
C ALA A 102 -9.40 -14.39 15.82
N THR A 103 -9.93 -13.31 16.39
CA THR A 103 -10.99 -12.50 15.79
C THR A 103 -10.44 -11.79 14.55
N TRP A 104 -11.20 -11.82 13.46
CA TRP A 104 -10.91 -11.02 12.28
C TRP A 104 -11.18 -9.54 12.57
N THR A 105 -10.22 -8.69 12.26
CA THR A 105 -10.34 -7.23 12.36
C THR A 105 -10.45 -6.65 10.95
N ALA A 106 -11.37 -5.71 10.75
CA ALA A 106 -11.47 -4.96 9.50
C ALA A 106 -10.43 -3.85 9.49
N HIS A 107 -9.63 -3.80 8.43
CA HIS A 107 -8.52 -2.85 8.29
C HIS A 107 -8.75 -1.84 7.17
N ALA A 108 -9.41 -2.25 6.09
CA ALA A 108 -9.76 -1.36 5.01
C ALA A 108 -11.08 -1.75 4.36
N SER A 109 -11.74 -0.78 3.74
CA SER A 109 -12.93 -0.98 2.92
C SER A 109 -12.97 0.05 1.80
N GLY A 110 -13.78 -0.20 0.78
CA GLY A 110 -13.95 0.76 -0.30
C GLY A 110 -14.70 0.17 -1.49
N THR A 111 -14.49 0.76 -2.66
CA THR A 111 -15.16 0.37 -3.90
C THR A 111 -14.18 0.24 -5.06
N LEU A 112 -14.40 -0.79 -5.87
CA LEU A 112 -13.67 -1.07 -7.11
C LEU A 112 -14.57 -0.83 -8.31
N SER A 113 -14.00 -0.39 -9.43
CA SER A 113 -14.72 -0.15 -10.68
C SER A 113 -13.88 -0.55 -11.90
N ASN A 114 -14.53 -0.58 -13.07
CA ASN A 114 -13.88 -0.78 -14.36
C ASN A 114 -14.37 0.28 -15.37
N PRO A 115 -14.01 1.56 -15.17
CA PRO A 115 -14.38 2.60 -16.10
C PRO A 115 -13.67 2.35 -17.44
N PRO A 116 -14.27 2.74 -18.58
CA PRO A 116 -13.56 2.72 -19.85
C PRO A 116 -12.25 3.51 -19.71
N ALA A 117 -11.16 2.91 -20.17
CA ALA A 117 -9.82 3.47 -20.00
C ALA A 117 -9.77 4.90 -20.57
N THR A 118 -9.76 5.87 -19.67
CA THR A 118 -9.52 7.28 -20.01
C THR A 118 -8.23 7.66 -19.31
N VAL A 119 -7.12 7.07 -19.76
CA VAL A 119 -5.80 7.52 -19.31
C VAL A 119 -5.56 8.84 -20.02
N THR A 120 -5.96 9.94 -19.39
CA THR A 120 -5.32 11.21 -19.70
C THR A 120 -3.87 11.01 -19.28
N ALA A 121 -3.01 10.78 -20.26
CA ALA A 121 -1.58 10.82 -20.01
C ALA A 121 -1.34 12.16 -19.30
N LEU A 122 -0.93 12.10 -18.03
CA LEU A 122 -0.22 13.22 -17.44
C LEU A 122 0.87 13.49 -18.47
N THR A 123 0.80 14.62 -19.15
CA THR A 123 1.87 15.07 -20.02
C THR A 123 3.12 14.93 -19.18
N SER A 124 3.98 13.97 -19.51
CA SER A 124 5.26 13.81 -18.83
C SER A 124 5.80 15.23 -18.73
N PRO A 125 6.10 15.74 -17.51
CA PRO A 125 6.60 17.10 -17.36
C PRO A 125 7.68 17.25 -18.42
N SER A 126 7.45 18.19 -19.35
CA SER A 126 8.35 18.40 -20.48
C SER A 126 9.78 18.35 -19.95
N ALA A 127 10.67 17.62 -20.64
CA ALA A 127 12.05 17.22 -20.34
C ALA A 127 13.02 18.15 -19.53
N ARG A 128 12.57 19.22 -18.87
CA ARG A 128 13.11 19.63 -17.58
C ARG A 128 12.49 18.75 -16.51
N ALA A 129 13.19 17.70 -16.10
CA ALA A 129 13.08 17.32 -14.70
C ALA A 129 13.34 18.62 -13.91
N GLU A 130 12.33 19.14 -13.22
CA GLU A 130 12.60 20.17 -12.23
C GLU A 130 13.68 19.58 -11.32
N VAL A 131 14.77 20.32 -11.15
CA VAL A 131 15.93 19.83 -10.40
C VAL A 131 15.46 19.66 -8.97
N VAL A 132 15.10 18.45 -8.59
CA VAL A 132 14.83 18.11 -7.20
C VAL A 132 16.13 18.28 -6.43
N THR A 133 16.04 18.85 -5.24
CA THR A 133 17.21 18.98 -4.39
C THR A 133 17.37 17.67 -3.63
N ALA A 134 18.55 17.06 -3.72
CA ALA A 134 18.86 15.87 -2.95
C ALA A 134 18.63 16.14 -1.46
N ILE A 135 17.91 15.24 -0.79
CA ILE A 135 17.67 15.37 0.65
C ILE A 135 18.93 14.94 1.42
N GLU A 136 19.13 15.56 2.59
CA GLU A 136 20.04 15.01 3.60
C GLU A 136 19.31 13.83 4.26
N ARG A 137 19.58 12.63 3.74
CA ARG A 137 18.75 11.43 3.99
C ARG A 137 18.69 11.07 5.47
N ASP A 138 19.82 11.10 6.16
CA ASP A 138 19.88 10.63 7.55
C ASP A 138 19.06 11.57 8.46
N GLY A 139 19.25 12.88 8.32
CA GLY A 139 18.47 13.88 9.06
C GLY A 139 16.98 13.89 8.69
N PHE A 140 16.62 13.62 7.43
CA PHE A 140 15.21 13.50 7.03
C PHE A 140 14.51 12.34 7.73
N TYR A 141 15.09 11.13 7.69
CA TYR A 141 14.50 9.96 8.33
C TYR A 141 14.62 9.98 9.87
N GLU A 142 15.63 10.68 10.42
CA GLU A 142 15.73 10.95 11.86
C GLU A 142 14.59 11.87 12.33
N GLN A 143 14.22 12.89 11.55
CA GLN A 143 13.05 13.74 11.87
C GLN A 143 11.75 12.94 11.88
N LEU A 144 11.54 12.05 10.91
CA LEU A 144 10.37 11.14 10.91
C LEU A 144 10.36 10.24 12.14
N THR A 145 11.54 9.75 12.56
CA THR A 145 11.71 8.94 13.77
C THR A 145 11.28 9.71 15.03
N GLN A 146 11.57 11.02 15.11
CA GLN A 146 11.11 11.86 16.22
C GLN A 146 9.58 12.00 16.29
N HIS A 147 8.89 11.78 15.16
CA HIS A 147 7.43 11.72 15.07
C HIS A 147 6.87 10.29 15.20
N GLY A 148 7.71 9.30 15.52
CA GLY A 148 7.32 7.91 15.71
C GLY A 148 7.19 7.11 14.41
N LEU A 149 7.64 7.64 13.26
CA LEU A 149 7.72 6.90 12.01
C LEU A 149 9.17 6.44 11.79
N HIS A 150 9.41 5.14 11.91
CA HIS A 150 10.73 4.58 11.70
C HIS A 150 10.75 3.83 10.38
N TYR A 151 11.44 4.42 9.41
CA TYR A 151 11.66 3.83 8.10
C TYR A 151 13.06 3.21 7.99
N ASP A 152 13.11 2.07 7.31
CA ASP A 152 14.34 1.34 7.03
C ASP A 152 14.22 0.60 5.68
N GLY A 153 15.36 0.23 5.11
CA GLY A 153 15.47 -0.55 3.87
C GLY A 153 14.67 0.07 2.73
N ALA A 154 13.68 -0.68 2.23
CA ALA A 154 12.86 -0.29 1.09
C ALA A 154 12.04 0.99 1.31
N PHE A 155 11.75 1.38 2.56
CA PHE A 155 10.99 2.61 2.85
C PHE A 155 11.86 3.86 2.85
N CYS A 156 13.19 3.70 2.86
CA CYS A 156 14.13 4.80 2.68
C CYS A 156 14.36 5.11 1.18
N SER A 157 13.29 5.28 0.41
CA SER A 157 13.36 5.39 -1.06
C SER A 157 13.32 6.82 -1.61
N LEU A 158 13.23 7.85 -0.76
CA LEU A 158 13.27 9.26 -1.19
C LEU A 158 14.71 9.70 -1.49
N LEU A 159 14.94 10.26 -2.68
CA LEU A 159 16.25 10.73 -3.13
C LEU A 159 16.37 12.26 -3.04
N GLY A 160 15.30 12.95 -3.41
CA GLY A 160 15.27 14.40 -3.46
C GLY A 160 13.85 14.94 -3.51
N MET A 161 13.67 16.19 -3.09
CA MET A 161 12.39 16.88 -3.19
C MET A 161 12.58 18.38 -3.43
N SER A 162 11.56 19.01 -4.03
CA SER A 162 11.48 20.46 -4.22
C SER A 162 10.02 20.91 -4.33
N SER A 163 9.71 22.12 -3.89
CA SER A 163 8.39 22.73 -4.12
C SER A 163 8.33 23.40 -5.50
N ASP A 164 7.19 23.33 -6.17
CA ASP A 164 6.93 24.04 -7.43
C ASP A 164 7.06 25.56 -7.20
N PRO A 165 7.89 26.28 -7.98
CA PRO A 165 8.09 27.73 -7.81
C PRO A 165 6.83 28.57 -8.03
N ALA A 166 5.87 28.10 -8.84
CA ALA A 166 4.60 28.76 -9.10
C ALA A 166 3.54 28.41 -8.05
N ASN A 167 3.65 27.25 -7.40
CA ASN A 167 2.76 26.85 -6.31
C ASN A 167 3.51 26.03 -5.24
N PRO A 168 3.94 26.65 -4.13
CA PRO A 168 4.71 25.96 -3.08
C PRO A 168 4.02 24.76 -2.43
N ASP A 169 2.71 24.61 -2.57
CA ASP A 169 1.94 23.46 -2.08
C ASP A 169 2.11 22.20 -2.95
N ILE A 170 2.65 22.33 -4.16
CA ILE A 170 2.97 21.21 -5.05
C ILE A 170 4.42 20.80 -4.78
N ILE A 171 4.62 19.55 -4.36
CA ILE A 171 5.94 18.97 -4.13
C ILE A 171 6.29 18.02 -5.27
N HIS A 172 7.48 18.20 -5.83
CA HIS A 172 8.14 17.24 -6.71
C HIS A 172 9.09 16.38 -5.89
N ALA A 173 9.06 15.07 -6.11
CA ALA A 173 9.93 14.12 -5.43
C ALA A 173 10.56 13.16 -6.45
N GLU A 174 11.81 12.79 -6.21
CA GLU A 174 12.47 11.67 -6.88
C GLU A 174 12.57 10.52 -5.90
N VAL A 175 12.01 9.38 -6.27
CA VAL A 175 11.98 8.17 -5.45
C VAL A 175 12.55 6.99 -6.23
N ALA A 176 13.33 6.16 -5.57
CA ALA A 176 13.85 4.92 -6.14
C ALA A 176 14.06 3.87 -5.04
N LEU A 177 13.61 2.64 -5.31
CA LEU A 177 13.90 1.52 -4.44
C LEU A 177 15.40 1.19 -4.46
N PRO A 178 15.95 0.69 -3.35
CA PRO A 178 17.24 0.02 -3.36
C PRO A 178 17.27 -1.12 -4.40
N ALA A 179 18.42 -1.29 -5.08
CA ALA A 179 18.55 -2.20 -6.23
C ALA A 179 18.38 -3.70 -5.88
N ASP A 180 18.49 -4.06 -4.60
CA ASP A 180 18.36 -5.41 -4.07
C ASP A 180 16.92 -5.80 -3.68
N ILE A 181 15.96 -4.88 -3.81
CA ILE A 181 14.54 -5.15 -3.55
C ILE A 181 13.93 -5.90 -4.74
N ASP A 182 13.38 -7.10 -4.47
CA ASP A 182 12.60 -7.85 -5.45
C ASP A 182 11.25 -7.17 -5.70
N ILE A 183 11.01 -6.79 -6.95
CA ILE A 183 9.78 -6.16 -7.42
C ILE A 183 8.86 -7.12 -8.17
N THR A 184 9.23 -8.41 -8.24
CA THR A 184 8.44 -9.42 -8.96
C THR A 184 7.07 -9.58 -8.31
N GLY A 185 6.02 -9.46 -9.12
CA GLY A 185 4.63 -9.64 -8.65
C GLY A 185 3.95 -8.37 -8.13
N TYR A 186 4.64 -7.22 -8.14
CA TYR A 186 4.03 -5.93 -7.81
C TYR A 186 3.72 -5.13 -9.09
N GLY A 187 2.58 -4.42 -9.10
CA GLY A 187 2.35 -3.37 -10.09
C GLY A 187 3.22 -2.14 -9.78
N ILE A 188 3.11 -1.63 -8.55
CA ILE A 188 4.01 -0.65 -7.95
C ILE A 188 4.36 -1.20 -6.56
N HIS A 189 5.65 -1.34 -6.25
CA HIS A 189 6.05 -1.85 -4.93
C HIS A 189 5.54 -0.90 -3.82
N PRO A 190 4.88 -1.40 -2.76
CA PRO A 190 4.27 -0.56 -1.73
C PRO A 190 5.22 0.45 -1.09
N ALA A 191 6.46 0.05 -0.80
CA ALA A 191 7.46 0.95 -0.22
C ALA A 191 7.89 2.10 -1.16
N LEU A 192 7.83 1.91 -2.49
CA LEU A 192 8.10 2.96 -3.46
C LEU A 192 6.95 3.96 -3.49
N LEU A 193 5.71 3.45 -3.50
CA LEU A 193 4.51 4.29 -3.44
C LEU A 193 4.45 5.06 -2.12
N ASP A 194 4.88 4.45 -1.01
CA ASP A 194 4.91 5.07 0.31
C ASP A 194 5.89 6.25 0.35
N ALA A 195 7.09 6.08 -0.21
CA ALA A 195 8.08 7.15 -0.30
C ALA A 195 7.68 8.32 -1.21
N ALA A 196 6.68 8.12 -2.07
CA ALA A 196 6.17 9.15 -2.98
C ALA A 196 5.06 10.02 -2.37
N MET A 197 4.55 9.67 -1.18
CA MET A 197 3.50 10.38 -0.45
C MET A 197 4.07 11.18 0.73
#